data_AF-A0A7W0QDC4-F1
#
_entry.id   AF-A0A7W0QDC4-F1
#
_cell.length_a   1.000
_cell.length_b   1.000
_cell.length_c   1.000
_cell.angle_alpha   90.00
_cell.angle_beta   90.00
_cell.angle_gamma   90.00
#
_symmetry.space_group_name_H-M   'P 1'
#
loop_
_entity.id
_entity.type
_entity.pdbx_description
1 polymer ?
#
loop_
_entity_poly.entity_id
_entity_poly.type
_entity_poly.pdbx_seq_one_letter_code
_entity_poly.pdbx_strand_id
1 'polypeptide(L)'
;MTDEQRLTYVGLYLLKKLDLKPADGGMTFPIVLSSELGALEEVLHHLAIEGHVEMNTKKDRYDITKPGLAYLGRVIDEATDLIDEFDDDEMPEVVEELRQRRLDPMRARFLWGWYDGEFDDLVLWQEQRGIKPVERMWAFYLMGDDFWNELARELEGD
;
A
#
# COMPACT_ATOMS: atom_id res chain seq x y z
N MET A 1 -6.00 0.38 13.89
CA MET A 1 -5.45 1.30 12.89
C MET A 1 -6.38 2.50 12.76
N THR A 2 -5.84 3.71 12.54
CA THR A 2 -6.64 4.92 12.31
C THR A 2 -6.94 5.12 10.81
N ASP A 3 -7.98 5.90 10.48
CA ASP A 3 -8.31 6.22 9.09
C ASP A 3 -7.17 6.97 8.38
N GLU A 4 -6.48 7.86 9.09
CA GLU A 4 -5.32 8.60 8.56
C GLU A 4 -4.14 7.67 8.22
N GLN A 5 -3.85 6.69 9.08
CA GLN A 5 -2.84 5.66 8.77
C GLN A 5 -3.23 4.83 7.54
N ARG A 6 -4.51 4.47 7.43
CA ARG A 6 -5.02 3.73 6.27
C ARG A 6 -4.85 4.56 4.99
N LEU A 7 -5.29 5.82 4.99
CA LEU A 7 -5.12 6.72 3.85
C LEU A 7 -3.65 6.86 3.45
N THR A 8 -2.74 6.95 4.42
CA THR A 8 -1.30 6.99 4.19
C THR A 8 -0.80 5.73 3.47
N TYR A 9 -1.16 4.54 3.97
CA TYR A 9 -0.68 3.28 3.40
C TYR A 9 -1.28 2.98 2.03
N VAL A 10 -2.58 3.23 1.84
CA VAL A 10 -3.20 3.13 0.51
C VAL A 10 -2.59 4.17 -0.43
N GLY A 11 -2.27 5.37 0.06
CA GLY A 11 -1.55 6.38 -0.70
C GLY A 11 -0.20 5.87 -1.23
N LEU A 12 0.59 5.19 -0.41
CA LEU A 12 1.85 4.54 -0.84
C LEU A 12 1.63 3.49 -1.93
N TYR A 13 0.59 2.67 -1.78
CA TYR A 13 0.19 1.70 -2.80
C TYR A 13 -0.09 2.40 -4.15
N LEU A 14 -0.85 3.50 -4.15
CA LEU A 14 -1.16 4.26 -5.37
C LEU A 14 0.08 4.95 -5.96
N LEU A 15 0.98 5.48 -5.13
CA LEU A 15 2.23 6.09 -5.60
C LEU A 15 3.12 5.07 -6.32
N LYS A 16 3.25 3.84 -5.78
CA LYS A 16 3.94 2.74 -6.47
C LYS A 16 3.29 2.44 -7.83
N LYS A 17 1.96 2.31 -7.87
CA LYS A 17 1.23 2.06 -9.13
C LYS A 17 1.42 3.19 -10.15
N LEU A 18 1.47 4.44 -9.72
CA LEU A 18 1.68 5.60 -10.59
C LEU A 18 3.12 5.70 -11.13
N ASP A 19 4.12 5.27 -10.37
CA ASP A 19 5.53 5.32 -10.73
C ASP A 19 5.93 4.20 -11.72
N LEU A 20 5.37 3.01 -11.52
CA LEU A 20 5.69 1.84 -12.32
C LEU A 20 5.14 1.91 -13.75
N LYS A 21 5.81 1.19 -14.66
CA LYS A 21 5.28 0.97 -16.02
C LYS A 21 4.16 -0.07 -15.97
N PRO A 22 3.22 -0.08 -16.94
CA PRO A 22 2.17 -1.09 -16.99
C PRO A 22 2.67 -2.55 -17.01
N ALA A 23 3.82 -2.81 -17.64
CA ALA A 23 4.42 -4.15 -17.68
C ALA A 23 4.90 -4.63 -16.30
N ASP A 24 5.18 -3.69 -15.40
CA ASP A 24 5.67 -3.93 -14.03
C ASP A 24 4.53 -3.75 -13.00
N GLY A 25 3.27 -3.77 -13.45
CA GLY A 25 2.10 -3.62 -12.58
C GLY A 25 1.65 -2.18 -12.31
N GLY A 26 2.23 -1.20 -13.01
CA GLY A 26 1.83 0.20 -12.95
C GLY A 26 0.47 0.51 -13.58
N MET A 27 -0.15 1.60 -13.15
CA MET A 27 -1.48 2.04 -13.56
C MET A 27 -1.56 3.57 -13.61
N THR A 28 -2.33 4.08 -14.57
CA THR A 28 -2.75 5.48 -14.60
C THR A 28 -4.11 5.64 -13.94
N PHE A 29 -4.26 6.65 -13.08
CA PHE A 29 -5.55 7.00 -12.49
C PHE A 29 -6.18 8.17 -13.25
N PRO A 30 -7.35 8.00 -13.89
CA PRO A 30 -8.07 9.11 -14.51
C PRO A 30 -8.55 10.11 -13.45
N ILE A 31 -8.81 11.36 -13.83
CA ILE A 31 -9.36 12.36 -12.89
C ILE A 31 -10.75 11.92 -12.41
N VAL A 32 -11.56 11.36 -13.32
CA VAL A 32 -12.85 10.74 -13.00
C VAL A 32 -12.65 9.23 -12.94
N LEU A 33 -12.72 8.68 -11.73
CA LEU A 33 -12.54 7.24 -11.51
C LEU A 33 -13.73 6.44 -12.04
N SER A 34 -13.45 5.22 -12.50
CA SER A 34 -14.49 4.23 -12.75
C SER A 34 -15.12 3.77 -11.44
N SER A 35 -16.30 3.15 -11.51
CA SER A 35 -16.95 2.56 -10.33
C SER A 35 -16.07 1.53 -9.61
N GLU A 36 -15.16 0.88 -10.32
CA GLU A 36 -14.22 -0.10 -9.76
C GLU A 36 -13.12 0.53 -8.89
N LEU A 37 -12.81 1.80 -9.13
CA LEU A 37 -11.77 2.54 -8.41
C LEU A 37 -12.35 3.62 -7.49
N GLY A 38 -13.67 3.79 -7.42
CA GLY A 38 -14.33 4.88 -6.68
C GLY A 38 -13.98 4.94 -5.19
N ALA A 39 -13.60 3.82 -4.58
CA ALA A 39 -13.12 3.79 -3.20
C ALA A 39 -11.81 4.58 -2.97
N LEU A 40 -11.07 4.91 -4.03
CA LEU A 40 -9.77 5.59 -3.97
C LEU A 40 -9.87 7.12 -4.14
N GLU A 41 -11.07 7.67 -4.35
CA GLU A 41 -11.26 9.11 -4.57
C GLU A 41 -10.68 9.93 -3.42
N GLU A 42 -10.97 9.55 -2.18
CA GLU A 42 -10.47 10.22 -0.98
C GLU A 42 -8.94 10.14 -0.88
N VAL A 43 -8.35 8.99 -1.22
CA VAL A 43 -6.90 8.78 -1.18
C VAL A 43 -6.19 9.67 -2.21
N LEU A 44 -6.68 9.72 -3.45
CA LEU A 44 -6.10 10.59 -4.48
C LEU A 44 -6.25 12.07 -4.12
N HIS A 45 -7.37 12.46 -3.52
CA HIS A 45 -7.55 13.83 -3.03
C HIS A 45 -6.58 14.15 -1.88
N HIS A 46 -6.40 13.22 -0.94
CA HIS A 46 -5.44 13.37 0.14
C HIS A 46 -4.00 13.53 -0.38
N LEU A 47 -3.55 12.65 -1.28
CA LEU A 47 -2.24 12.75 -1.93
C LEU A 47 -2.06 14.07 -2.70
N ALA A 48 -3.13 14.61 -3.29
CA ALA A 48 -3.09 15.89 -3.98
C ALA A 48 -2.95 17.07 -3.00
N ILE A 49 -3.64 17.02 -1.86
CA ILE A 49 -3.52 18.01 -0.77
C ILE A 49 -2.08 18.01 -0.21
N GLU A 50 -1.50 16.82 -0.04
CA GLU A 50 -0.11 16.65 0.40
C GLU A 50 0.92 17.04 -0.68
N GLY A 51 0.46 17.28 -1.91
CA GLY A 51 1.30 17.65 -3.04
C GLY A 51 2.12 16.51 -3.62
N HIS A 52 1.76 15.25 -3.33
CA HIS A 52 2.41 14.05 -3.88
C HIS A 52 1.93 13.69 -5.29
N VAL A 53 0.70 14.05 -5.64
CA VAL A 53 0.15 13.92 -6.99
C VAL A 53 -0.48 15.23 -7.45
N GLU A 54 -0.63 15.39 -8.76
CA GLU A 54 -1.35 16.53 -9.35
C GLU A 54 -2.31 16.07 -10.46
N MET A 55 -3.43 16.78 -10.61
CA MET A 55 -4.37 16.54 -11.70
C MET A 55 -3.85 17.16 -13.00
N ASN A 56 -3.50 16.32 -13.98
CA ASN A 56 -3.16 16.75 -15.32
C ASN A 56 -4.41 16.82 -16.20
N THR A 57 -5.11 17.96 -16.19
CA THR A 57 -6.36 18.16 -16.95
C THR A 57 -6.19 18.02 -18.46
N LYS A 58 -4.97 18.18 -19.00
CA LYS A 58 -4.70 17.97 -20.43
C LYS A 58 -4.63 16.49 -20.81
N LYS A 59 -4.23 15.64 -19.87
CA LYS A 59 -4.13 14.18 -20.04
C LYS A 59 -5.26 13.41 -19.36
N ASP A 60 -6.18 14.12 -18.71
CA ASP A 60 -7.30 13.59 -17.95
C ASP A 60 -6.91 12.51 -16.92
N ARG A 61 -5.79 12.74 -16.20
CA ARG A 61 -5.26 11.79 -15.22
C ARG A 61 -4.46 12.47 -14.11
N TYR A 62 -4.21 11.74 -13.03
CA TYR A 62 -3.23 12.11 -12.02
C TYR A 62 -1.80 11.78 -12.50
N ASP A 63 -0.86 12.71 -12.30
CA ASP A 63 0.57 12.50 -12.48
C ASP A 63 1.26 12.64 -11.10
N ILE A 64 2.28 11.81 -10.83
CA ILE A 64 3.10 11.94 -9.61
C ILE A 64 3.98 13.20 -9.69
N THR A 65 4.06 13.95 -8.60
CA THR A 65 4.90 15.16 -8.53
C THR A 65 6.34 14.81 -8.14
N LYS A 66 7.26 15.78 -8.26
CA LYS A 66 8.62 15.62 -7.72
C LYS A 66 8.65 15.36 -6.20
N PRO A 67 7.88 16.09 -5.36
CA PRO A 67 7.71 15.74 -3.96
C PRO A 67 7.16 14.33 -3.72
N GLY A 68 6.20 13.88 -4.54
CA GLY A 68 5.66 12.53 -4.51
C GLY A 68 6.73 11.46 -4.77
N LEU A 69 7.52 11.63 -5.84
CA LEU A 69 8.64 10.74 -6.15
C LEU A 69 9.69 10.71 -5.04
N ALA A 70 10.03 11.87 -4.49
CA ALA A 70 10.99 11.95 -3.39
C ALA A 70 10.47 11.29 -2.10
N TYR A 71 9.15 11.37 -1.85
CA TYR A 71 8.52 10.68 -0.73
C TYR A 71 8.52 9.16 -0.95
N LEU A 72 8.10 8.70 -2.12
CA LEU A 72 8.12 7.30 -2.49
C LEU A 72 9.52 6.70 -2.37
N GLY A 73 10.56 7.39 -2.85
CA GLY A 73 11.95 6.95 -2.73
C GLY A 73 12.39 6.73 -1.28
N ARG A 74 12.05 7.64 -0.35
CA ARG A 74 12.38 7.46 1.08
C ARG A 74 11.68 6.26 1.71
N VAL A 75 10.46 5.97 1.26
CA VAL A 75 9.69 4.83 1.78
C VAL A 75 10.19 3.51 1.18
N ILE A 76 10.68 3.54 -0.06
CA ILE A 76 11.41 2.42 -0.65
C ILE A 76 12.68 2.14 0.15
N ASP A 77 13.49 3.17 0.45
CA ASP A 77 14.70 3.00 1.26
C ASP A 77 14.36 2.40 2.63
N GLU A 78 13.29 2.88 3.28
CA GLU A 78 12.80 2.32 4.56
C GLU A 78 12.39 0.84 4.43
N ALA A 79 11.68 0.47 3.36
CA ALA A 79 11.26 -0.91 3.14
C ALA A 79 12.46 -1.82 2.87
N THR A 80 13.44 -1.36 2.10
CA THR A 80 14.69 -2.08 1.84
C THR A 80 15.47 -2.29 3.13
N ASP A 81 15.67 -1.23 3.92
CA ASP A 81 16.40 -1.33 5.20
C ASP A 81 15.72 -2.32 6.16
N LEU A 82 14.37 -2.35 6.20
CA LEU A 82 13.61 -3.29 7.02
C LEU A 82 13.76 -4.73 6.54
N ILE A 83 13.69 -4.98 5.23
CA ILE A 83 13.85 -6.32 4.68
C ILE A 83 15.27 -6.81 4.90
N ASP A 84 16.27 -6.01 4.59
CA ASP A 84 17.69 -6.36 4.78
C ASP A 84 18.03 -6.63 6.25
N GLU A 85 17.30 -6.01 7.19
CA GLU A 85 17.49 -6.20 8.63
C GLU A 85 16.87 -7.51 9.15
N PHE A 86 15.75 -7.96 8.57
CA PHE A 86 14.91 -9.02 9.13
C PHE A 86 14.67 -10.23 8.18
N ASP A 87 15.36 -10.30 7.03
CA ASP A 87 15.14 -11.34 6.01
C ASP A 87 15.36 -12.78 6.50
N ASP A 88 16.25 -12.96 7.47
CA ASP A 88 16.59 -14.24 8.10
C ASP A 88 15.75 -14.58 9.35
N ASP A 89 14.92 -13.63 9.84
CA ASP A 89 14.20 -13.76 11.11
C ASP A 89 12.76 -14.26 10.94
N GLU A 90 12.25 -15.00 11.94
CA GLU A 90 10.84 -15.41 11.95
C GLU A 90 9.92 -14.25 12.36
N MET A 91 8.73 -14.16 11.73
CA MET A 91 7.77 -13.06 11.97
C MET A 91 7.50 -12.75 13.46
N PRO A 92 7.31 -13.73 14.37
CA PRO A 92 7.11 -13.43 15.79
C PRO A 92 8.30 -12.71 16.45
N GLU A 93 9.53 -13.03 16.02
CA GLU A 93 10.76 -12.41 16.53
C GLU A 93 10.88 -10.98 16.01
N VAL A 94 10.63 -10.78 14.70
CA VAL A 94 10.58 -9.45 14.06
C VAL A 94 9.57 -8.54 14.76
N VAL A 95 8.35 -9.03 15.04
CA VAL A 95 7.31 -8.24 15.72
C VAL A 95 7.75 -7.82 17.12
N GLU A 96 8.38 -8.72 17.87
CA GLU A 96 8.86 -8.41 19.22
C GLU A 96 10.00 -7.38 19.17
N GLU A 97 10.95 -7.51 18.26
CA GLU A 97 12.03 -6.54 18.10
C GLU A 97 11.50 -5.15 17.72
N LEU A 98 10.59 -5.06 16.75
CA LEU A 98 9.97 -3.80 16.33
C LEU A 98 9.30 -3.11 17.52
N ARG A 99 8.56 -3.87 18.35
CA ARG A 99 7.91 -3.34 19.56
C ARG A 99 8.93 -2.85 20.58
N GLN A 100 10.02 -3.57 20.81
CA GLN A 100 11.10 -3.16 21.72
C GLN A 100 11.76 -1.85 21.27
N ARG A 101 11.88 -1.65 19.96
CA ARG A 101 12.42 -0.43 19.33
C ARG A 101 11.39 0.71 19.20
N ARG A 102 10.15 0.49 19.62
CA ARG A 102 9.00 1.42 19.47
C ARG A 102 8.71 1.77 18.01
N LEU A 103 8.98 0.84 17.10
CA LEU A 103 8.57 0.89 15.70
C LEU A 103 7.17 0.29 15.55
N ASP A 104 6.46 0.64 14.47
CA ASP A 104 5.11 0.15 14.19
C ASP A 104 5.17 -1.16 13.37
N PRO A 105 4.81 -2.33 13.96
CA PRO A 105 4.83 -3.60 13.24
C PRO A 105 3.87 -3.63 12.04
N MET A 106 2.75 -2.90 12.12
CA MET A 106 1.80 -2.80 11.01
C MET A 106 2.42 -2.10 9.81
N ARG A 107 3.17 -1.01 10.06
CA ARG A 107 3.89 -0.31 8.99
C ARG A 107 4.93 -1.23 8.37
N ALA A 108 5.78 -1.86 9.18
CA ALA A 108 6.85 -2.72 8.67
C ALA A 108 6.30 -3.85 7.80
N ARG A 109 5.27 -4.56 8.29
CA ARG A 109 4.63 -5.65 7.55
C ARG A 109 3.97 -5.18 6.26
N PHE A 110 3.29 -4.03 6.29
CA PHE A 110 2.73 -3.44 5.08
C PHE A 110 3.83 -3.09 4.07
N LEU A 111 4.89 -2.40 4.51
CA LEU A 111 5.99 -2.01 3.61
C LEU A 111 6.69 -3.22 3.00
N TRP A 112 6.88 -4.29 3.77
CA TRP A 112 7.45 -5.54 3.28
C TRP A 112 6.62 -6.12 2.13
N GLY A 113 5.33 -6.39 2.37
CA GLY A 113 4.46 -6.99 1.35
C GLY A 113 4.22 -6.06 0.15
N TRP A 114 4.20 -4.75 0.39
CA TRP A 114 4.11 -3.75 -0.67
C TRP A 114 5.37 -3.70 -1.53
N TYR A 115 6.56 -3.79 -0.93
CA TYR A 115 7.83 -3.70 -1.63
C TYR A 115 8.15 -4.98 -2.39
N ASP A 116 8.01 -6.15 -1.74
CA ASP A 116 8.33 -7.47 -2.30
C ASP A 116 7.31 -7.95 -3.37
N GLY A 117 6.24 -7.19 -3.57
CA GLY A 117 5.22 -7.46 -4.60
C GLY A 117 4.13 -8.42 -4.16
N GLU A 118 4.10 -8.79 -2.89
CA GLU A 118 3.05 -9.63 -2.29
C GLU A 118 1.64 -9.04 -2.50
N PHE A 119 1.52 -7.72 -2.47
CA PHE A 119 0.25 -7.02 -2.66
C PHE A 119 -0.03 -6.64 -4.12
N ASP A 120 0.81 -7.03 -5.08
CA ASP A 120 0.61 -6.63 -6.48
C ASP A 120 -0.64 -7.28 -7.10
N ASP A 121 -1.08 -8.44 -6.59
CA ASP A 121 -2.34 -9.12 -6.90
C ASP A 121 -3.12 -9.44 -5.62
N LEU A 122 -4.01 -8.53 -5.21
CA LEU A 122 -4.84 -8.69 -4.02
C LEU A 122 -5.89 -9.80 -4.14
N VAL A 123 -6.20 -10.28 -5.34
CA VAL A 123 -7.08 -11.46 -5.51
C VAL A 123 -6.30 -12.71 -5.14
N LEU A 124 -5.08 -12.86 -5.69
CA LEU A 124 -4.20 -13.97 -5.33
C LEU A 124 -3.86 -13.97 -3.84
N TRP A 125 -3.63 -12.79 -3.27
CA TRP A 125 -3.38 -12.60 -1.84
C TRP A 125 -4.48 -13.19 -0.96
N GLN A 126 -5.75 -12.91 -1.31
CA GLN A 126 -6.92 -13.45 -0.62
C GLN A 126 -7.03 -14.97 -0.79
N GLU A 127 -6.79 -15.47 -2.00
CA GLU A 127 -6.89 -16.90 -2.32
C GLU A 127 -5.85 -17.73 -1.54
N GLN A 128 -4.61 -17.25 -1.44
CA GLN A 128 -3.54 -17.88 -0.68
C GLN A 128 -3.85 -17.98 0.82
N ARG A 129 -4.63 -17.02 1.34
CA ARG A 129 -5.06 -16.98 2.75
C ARG A 129 -6.42 -17.61 3.00
N GLY A 130 -7.09 -18.10 1.95
CA GLY A 130 -8.40 -18.73 2.07
C GLY A 130 -9.52 -17.78 2.48
N ILE A 131 -9.37 -16.48 2.25
CA ILE A 131 -10.34 -15.43 2.57
C ILE A 131 -11.59 -15.60 1.69
N LYS A 132 -12.78 -15.55 2.30
CA LYS A 132 -14.06 -15.72 1.58
C LYS A 132 -15.14 -14.75 2.08
N PRO A 133 -15.92 -14.13 1.19
CA PRO A 133 -15.80 -14.20 -0.28
C PRO A 133 -14.55 -13.45 -0.79
N VAL A 134 -14.04 -13.84 -1.96
CA VAL A 134 -12.94 -13.13 -2.61
C VAL A 134 -13.48 -11.87 -3.27
N GLU A 135 -13.06 -10.71 -2.79
CA GLU A 135 -13.35 -9.42 -3.40
C GLU A 135 -12.44 -9.19 -4.61
N ARG A 136 -13.04 -9.12 -5.80
CA ARG A 136 -12.31 -8.95 -7.07
C ARG A 136 -12.01 -7.48 -7.35
N MET A 137 -12.78 -6.57 -6.76
CA MET A 137 -12.55 -5.13 -6.85
C MET A 137 -11.47 -4.74 -5.83
N TRP A 138 -10.21 -4.93 -6.23
CA TRP A 138 -9.04 -4.76 -5.36
C TRP A 138 -9.01 -3.43 -4.58
N ALA A 139 -9.53 -2.34 -5.18
CA ALA A 139 -9.59 -1.03 -4.54
C ALA A 139 -10.51 -1.03 -3.31
N PHE A 140 -11.64 -1.72 -3.40
CA PHE A 140 -12.57 -1.88 -2.27
C PHE A 140 -11.99 -2.81 -1.22
N TYR A 141 -11.27 -3.85 -1.65
CA TYR A 141 -10.61 -4.75 -0.73
C TYR A 141 -9.52 -4.05 0.09
N LEU A 142 -8.65 -3.29 -0.58
CA LEU A 142 -7.56 -2.53 0.04
C LEU A 142 -8.07 -1.45 1.01
N MET A 143 -9.20 -0.80 0.69
CA MET A 143 -9.84 0.21 1.54
C MET A 143 -10.67 -0.41 2.68
N GLY A 144 -11.14 -1.65 2.50
CA GLY A 144 -11.98 -2.36 3.45
C GLY A 144 -11.21 -2.91 4.64
N ASP A 145 -11.92 -3.20 5.73
CA ASP A 145 -11.31 -3.71 6.96
C ASP A 145 -10.67 -5.09 6.79
N ASP A 146 -11.15 -5.91 5.85
CA ASP A 146 -10.70 -7.30 5.68
C ASP A 146 -9.20 -7.42 5.38
N PHE A 147 -8.66 -6.58 4.49
CA PHE A 147 -7.22 -6.56 4.20
C PHE A 147 -6.39 -6.24 5.46
N TRP A 148 -6.82 -5.22 6.21
CA TRP A 148 -6.10 -4.74 7.38
C TRP A 148 -6.23 -5.67 8.60
N ASN A 149 -7.38 -6.31 8.76
CA ASN A 149 -7.61 -7.30 9.81
C ASN A 149 -6.74 -8.52 9.59
N GLU A 150 -6.60 -8.96 8.34
CA GLU A 150 -5.76 -10.11 8.02
C GLU A 150 -4.27 -9.78 8.18
N LEU A 151 -3.82 -8.58 7.80
CA LEU A 151 -2.47 -8.09 8.15
C LEU A 151 -2.24 -8.06 9.66
N ALA A 152 -3.22 -7.58 10.43
CA ALA A 152 -3.11 -7.54 11.88
C ALA A 152 -3.02 -8.94 12.48
N ARG A 153 -3.75 -9.91 11.92
CA ARG A 153 -3.74 -11.29 12.36
C ARG A 153 -2.37 -11.94 12.20
N GLU A 154 -1.68 -11.70 11.08
CA GLU A 154 -0.31 -12.21 10.88
C GLU A 154 0.68 -11.70 11.95
N LEU A 155 0.44 -10.50 12.49
CA LEU A 155 1.25 -9.90 13.55
C LEU A 155 0.91 -10.41 14.96
N GLU A 156 -0.23 -11.08 15.12
CA GLU A 156 -0.69 -11.66 16.39
C GLU A 156 -0.25 -13.12 16.56
N GLY A 157 0.14 -13.79 15.47
CA GLY A 157 0.80 -15.11 15.50
C GLY A 157 -0.12 -16.33 15.39
N ASP A 158 -1.20 -16.25 14.61
CA ASP A 158 -2.17 -17.35 14.38
C ASP A 158 -2.17 -17.92 12.95
#